data_AF-A0A6I0C4K1-F1
#
_entry.id   AF-A0A6I0C4K1-F1
#
_cell.length_a   1.000
_cell.length_b   1.000
_cell.length_c   1.000
_cell.angle_alpha   90.00
_cell.angle_beta   90.00
_cell.angle_gamma   90.00
#
_symmetry.space_group_name_H-M   'P 1'
#
loop_
_entity.id
_entity.type
_entity.pdbx_description
1 polymer ?
#
loop_
_entity_poly.entity_id
_entity_poly.type
_entity_poly.pdbx_seq_one_letter_code
_entity_poly.pdbx_strand_id
1 'polypeptide(L)' 'MVENGMLIGNHHDLSARDFMDYCQGCGGEIFYGEGYLDFSGDPIHTESECIKQYVEEHSMKKVAGE' A
#
# COMPACT_ATOMS: atom_id res chain seq x y z
N MET A 1 -11.75 26.38 -30.35
CA MET A 1 -12.71 25.40 -29.82
C MET A 1 -12.03 24.04 -29.90
N VAL A 2 -11.50 23.55 -28.77
CA VAL A 2 -10.85 22.24 -28.70
C VAL A 2 -11.68 21.39 -27.75
N GLU A 3 -11.98 20.20 -28.21
CA GLU A 3 -12.99 19.29 -27.67
C GLU A 3 -12.52 18.72 -26.33
N ASN A 4 -13.32 18.86 -25.28
CA ASN A 4 -13.09 18.19 -24.00
C ASN A 4 -13.49 16.71 -24.16
N GLY A 5 -12.60 15.94 -24.77
CA GLY A 5 -12.63 14.48 -24.70
C GLY A 5 -12.35 14.04 -23.27
N MET A 6 -13.24 13.23 -22.70
CA MET A 6 -13.08 12.56 -21.41
C MET A 6 -11.64 12.05 -21.19
N LEU A 7 -10.88 12.72 -20.32
CA LEU A 7 -9.66 12.18 -19.73
C LEU A 7 -10.06 11.21 -18.61
N ILE A 8 -10.37 9.98 -19.04
CA ILE A 8 -10.30 8.77 -18.21
C ILE A 8 -8.97 8.82 -17.44
N GLY A 9 -9.05 8.95 -16.11
CA GLY A 9 -7.96 8.75 -15.16
C GLY A 9 -6.68 9.51 -15.48
N ASN A 10 -6.52 10.73 -14.94
CA ASN A 10 -5.20 11.35 -14.83
C ASN A 10 -4.32 10.51 -13.90
N HIS A 11 -3.64 9.51 -14.48
CA HIS A 11 -2.53 8.75 -13.89
C HIS A 11 -1.28 9.63 -13.83
N HIS A 12 -1.43 10.88 -13.38
CA HIS A 12 -0.37 11.88 -13.41
C HIS A 12 -0.54 12.98 -12.35
N ASP A 13 -1.24 12.69 -11.26
CA ASP A 13 -1.00 13.39 -10.00
C ASP A 13 0.17 12.70 -9.26
N LEU A 14 1.33 12.68 -9.92
CA LEU A 14 2.62 12.24 -9.36
C LEU A 14 3.33 13.40 -8.65
N SER A 15 2.57 14.38 -8.17
CA SER A 15 3.12 15.62 -7.64
C SER A 15 3.17 15.54 -6.13
N ALA A 16 4.33 15.11 -5.61
CA ALA A 16 4.69 15.08 -4.19
C ALA A 16 3.96 14.01 -3.35
N ARG A 17 4.27 12.73 -3.56
CA ARG A 17 4.05 11.76 -2.47
C ARG A 17 5.10 12.04 -1.40
N ASP A 18 4.69 12.70 -0.32
CA ASP A 18 5.48 12.87 0.91
C ASP A 18 5.74 11.54 1.65
N PHE A 19 5.32 10.41 1.07
CA PHE A 19 5.42 9.08 1.62
C PHE A 19 6.19 8.13 0.71
N MET A 20 6.86 7.16 1.33
CA MET A 20 7.71 6.16 0.71
C MET A 20 6.91 5.10 -0.02
N ASP A 21 5.95 4.49 0.68
CA ASP A 21 5.17 3.36 0.16
C ASP A 21 3.83 3.23 0.90
N TYR A 22 3.04 2.22 0.55
CA TYR A 22 1.77 1.91 1.19
C TYR A 22 1.88 0.67 2.07
N CYS A 23 1.42 0.80 3.30
CA CYS A 23 1.31 -0.30 4.24
C CYS A 23 0.42 -1.41 3.67
N GLN A 24 1.00 -2.59 3.43
CA GLN A 24 0.25 -3.76 2.94
C GLN A 24 -0.73 -4.33 3.99
N GLY A 25 -0.66 -3.88 5.24
CA GLY A 25 -1.59 -4.28 6.30
C GLY A 25 -2.87 -3.45 6.35
N CYS A 26 -2.79 -2.12 6.20
CA CYS A 26 -3.95 -1.22 6.33
C CYS A 26 -4.25 -0.40 5.07
N GLY A 27 -3.38 -0.42 4.06
CA GLY A 27 -3.46 0.43 2.87
C GLY A 27 -3.10 1.90 3.10
N GLY A 28 -2.62 2.25 4.30
CA GLY A 28 -2.19 3.60 4.65
C GLY A 28 -0.84 3.98 4.06
N GLU A 29 -0.53 5.27 4.03
CA GLU A 29 0.71 5.84 3.50
C GLU A 29 1.82 5.78 4.56
N ILE A 30 3.03 5.33 4.18
CA ILE A 30 4.22 5.24 5.05
C ILE A 30 5.13 6.43 4.77
N PHE A 31 5.24 7.37 5.70
CA PHE A 31 6.02 8.59 5.51
C PHE A 31 7.53 8.40 5.73
N TYR A 32 8.34 9.24 5.08
CA TYR A 32 9.79 9.22 5.27
C TYR A 32 10.15 9.51 6.74
N GLY A 33 10.85 8.56 7.38
CA GLY A 33 11.23 8.64 8.79
C GLY A 33 10.29 7.91 9.75
N GLU A 34 9.17 7.38 9.26
CA GLU A 34 8.35 6.45 10.05
C GLU A 34 8.98 5.06 10.10
N GLY A 35 8.79 4.40 11.25
CA GLY A 35 9.22 3.02 11.45
C GLY A 35 8.25 2.05 10.79
N TYR A 36 8.71 1.37 9.74
CA TYR A 36 7.97 0.29 9.08
C TYR A 36 8.76 -1.02 9.13
N LEU A 37 8.05 -2.13 8.98
CA LEU A 37 8.57 -3.48 8.83
C LEU A 37 8.51 -3.86 7.36
N ASP A 38 9.59 -4.39 6.81
CA ASP A 38 9.60 -5.03 5.51
C ASP A 38 9.39 -6.54 5.70
N PHE A 39 8.30 -7.08 5.17
CA PHE A 39 8.05 -8.51 5.17
C PHE A 39 8.00 -9.01 3.72
N SER A 40 9.07 -9.67 3.26
CA SER A 40 9.14 -10.20 1.88
C SER A 40 9.00 -9.11 0.79
N GLY A 41 9.43 -7.88 1.06
CA GLY A 41 9.24 -6.74 0.16
C GLY A 41 7.90 -6.02 0.32
N ASP A 42 7.07 -6.45 1.27
CA ASP A 42 5.82 -5.76 1.65
C ASP A 42 6.09 -4.83 2.84
N PRO A 43 6.03 -3.50 2.67
CA PRO A 43 6.20 -2.58 3.78
C PRO A 43 4.91 -2.50 4.61
N ILE A 44 5.02 -2.62 5.92
CA ILE A 44 3.91 -2.68 6.87
C ILE A 44 4.25 -1.76 8.05
N HIS A 45 3.29 -0.99 8.56
CA HIS A 45 3.53 -0.24 9.79
C HIS A 45 3.94 -1.16 10.95
N THR A 46 4.76 -0.62 11.85
CA THR A 46 5.17 -1.31 13.08
C THR A 46 4.03 -1.52 14.08
N GLU A 47 2.83 -0.99 13.77
CA GLU A 47 1.63 -1.13 14.55
C GLU A 47 1.09 -2.56 14.52
N SER A 48 0.75 -3.08 15.70
CA SER A 48 0.22 -4.43 15.90
C SER A 48 -1.02 -4.72 15.05
N GLU A 49 -1.87 -3.71 14.80
CA GLU A 49 -3.05 -3.82 13.95
C GLU A 49 -2.70 -4.08 12.48
N CYS A 50 -1.70 -3.37 11.95
CA CYS A 50 -1.24 -3.51 10.58
C CYS A 50 -0.61 -4.89 10.37
N ILE A 51 0.23 -5.33 11.32
CA ILE A 51 0.85 -6.66 11.30
C ILE A 51 -0.22 -7.75 11.38
N LYS A 52 -1.20 -7.61 12.28
CA LYS A 52 -2.28 -8.60 12.44
C LYS A 52 -3.10 -8.72 11.16
N GLN A 53 -3.51 -7.60 10.56
CA GLN A 53 -4.27 -7.59 9.30
C GLN A 53 -3.47 -8.21 8.15
N TYR A 54 -2.20 -7.81 8.00
CA TYR A 54 -1.31 -8.38 6.98
C TYR A 54 -1.15 -9.90 7.16
N VAL A 55 -0.90 -10.37 8.39
CA VAL A 55 -0.78 -11.80 8.67
C VAL A 55 -2.11 -12.51 8.45
N GLU A 56 -3.26 -11.94 8.83
CA GLU A 56 -4.57 -12.56 8.56
C GLU A 56 -4.80 -12.73 7.05
N GLU A 57 -4.47 -11.73 6.23
CA GLU A 57 -4.62 -11.82 4.77
C GLU A 57 -3.59 -12.78 4.12
N HIS A 58 -2.31 -12.67 4.50
CA HIS A 58 -1.23 -13.47 3.92
C HIS A 58 -1.19 -14.91 4.47
N SER A 59 -1.68 -15.15 5.69
CA SER A 59 -1.77 -16.49 6.28
C SER A 59 -2.88 -17.31 5.61
N MET A 60 -4.00 -16.68 5.23
CA MET A 60 -5.03 -17.37 4.46
C MET A 60 -4.54 -17.83 3.08
N LYS A 61 -3.54 -17.16 2.49
CA LYS A 61 -2.92 -17.57 1.22
C LYS A 61 -2.03 -18.83 1.35
N LYS A 62 -1.67 -19.28 2.56
CA LYS A 62 -0.82 -20.46 2.78
C LYS A 62 -1.57 -21.76 3.14
N VAL A 63 -2.91 -21.78 3.11
CA VAL A 63 -3.68 -23.02 3.38
C VAL A 63 -4.61 -23.39 2.23
N ALA A 64 -4.06 -23.42 1.01
CA ALA A 64 -4.71 -24.07 -0.13
C ALA A 64 -3.71 -25.01 -0.82
N GLY A 65 -3.68 -26.24 -0.29
CA GLY A 65 -3.12 -27.43 -0.92
C GLY A 65 -1.71 -27.80 -0.47
N GLU A 66 -1.37 -29.05 -0.20
CA GLU A 66 -2.06 -30.35 -0.16
C GLU A 66 -1.18 -31.27 0.73
#